data_AF-A0A538PYD1-F1
#
_entry.id   AF-A0A538PYD1-F1
#
_cell.length_a   1.000
_cell.length_b   1.000
_cell.length_c   1.000
_cell.angle_alpha   90.00
_cell.angle_beta   90.00
_cell.angle_gamma   90.00
#
_symmetry.space_group_name_H-M   'P 1'
#
loop_
_entity.id
_entity.type
_entity.pdbx_description
1 polymer ?
#
loop_
_entity_poly.entity_id
_entity_poly.type
_entity_poly.pdbx_seq_one_letter_code
_entity_poly.pdbx_strand_id
1 'polypeptide(L)'
;MTGMGAVTALGRGVARQWSAIAAGEDGIRPIERFSTDGFDVRLGGVVADRNCAGAGDAALCIELGIDAAREAWAAAGLAGVPAERIALVVGSSLGDERVPLHEVTCAIGDAVGARGPRLTVSTACTSSTNALGLALDLLEQGAADAVIAGGTDVLTPLVHAGFHALGVLSIGKCAPFSQPAGTTLGEGAGFVVLERRADARRRGARSDRAVLGYGLSADGYHETGPDPSGGGVARALRGALAHAGVGADAIGYVNAHGTGTTAGDPAEWRALRQVLGERAAHVPVSASKSFFGHAQGAAGVVEVIATLVALDHDAIPPTRNFAGPRPHAPADPVAQDRPRPHVYDLALCNNSGFGGANCALVVGRTPAVELAAAPPRPIYVIGAGAVGPHGTSAEALLAALTETPPASDAPRLDAIAPAIHLRGADPSMRYLVAAASLALADARLRVRGPARERTGLIVGMNHVSPDSHDALQRTID
;
A
#
# COMPACT_ATOMS: atom_id res chain seq x y z
N MET A 1 -0.92 18.40 -2.91
CA MET A 1 -2.16 17.62 -2.74
C MET A 1 -3.33 18.57 -2.67
N THR A 2 -4.19 18.59 -3.69
CA THR A 2 -5.26 19.61 -3.84
C THR A 2 -6.65 19.11 -3.47
N GLY A 3 -6.85 17.79 -3.39
CA GLY A 3 -8.10 17.18 -2.91
C GLY A 3 -7.82 15.90 -2.13
N MET A 4 -8.72 15.56 -1.21
CA MET A 4 -8.70 14.34 -0.40
C MET A 4 -10.13 13.82 -0.28
N GLY A 5 -10.30 12.51 -0.24
CA GLY A 5 -11.57 11.85 -0.04
C GLY A 5 -11.38 10.52 0.69
N ALA A 6 -12.30 10.18 1.58
CA ALA A 6 -12.16 9.01 2.45
C ALA A 6 -13.50 8.37 2.81
N VAL A 7 -13.52 7.04 2.80
CA VAL A 7 -14.59 6.23 3.38
C VAL A 7 -13.94 5.18 4.28
N THR A 8 -14.29 5.19 5.56
CA THR A 8 -13.68 4.31 6.57
C THR A 8 -14.74 3.76 7.51
N ALA A 9 -14.33 2.89 8.43
CA ALA A 9 -15.17 2.44 9.52
C ALA A 9 -15.69 3.56 10.44
N LEU A 10 -15.08 4.75 10.41
CA LEU A 10 -15.52 5.96 11.15
C LEU A 10 -16.55 6.80 10.39
N GLY A 11 -16.87 6.42 9.15
CA GLY A 11 -17.86 7.07 8.30
C GLY A 11 -17.29 7.56 6.98
N ARG A 12 -18.15 8.27 6.25
CA ARG A 12 -17.90 8.80 4.90
C ARG A 12 -17.52 10.27 4.99
N GLY A 13 -16.44 10.64 4.32
CA GLY A 13 -15.95 12.01 4.24
C GLY A 13 -14.72 12.27 5.11
N VAL A 14 -13.78 13.06 4.60
CA VAL A 14 -12.57 13.49 5.32
C VAL A 14 -12.92 14.22 6.61
N ALA A 15 -13.89 15.13 6.54
CA ALA A 15 -14.37 15.89 7.71
C ALA A 15 -15.00 14.97 8.77
N ARG A 16 -15.78 13.97 8.35
CA ARG A 16 -16.37 12.98 9.25
C ARG A 16 -15.28 12.16 9.93
N GLN A 17 -14.31 11.66 9.16
CA GLN A 17 -13.19 10.87 9.67
C GLN A 17 -12.46 11.63 10.79
N TRP A 18 -12.12 12.91 10.57
CA TRP A 18 -11.47 13.71 11.60
C TRP A 18 -12.36 13.94 12.83
N SER A 19 -13.63 14.32 12.62
CA SER A 19 -14.55 14.56 13.75
C SER A 19 -14.70 13.32 14.65
N ALA A 20 -14.73 12.12 14.05
CA ALA A 20 -14.80 10.85 14.76
C ALA A 20 -13.50 10.55 15.52
N ILE A 21 -12.32 10.75 14.89
CA ILE A 21 -11.01 10.63 15.57
C ILE A 21 -10.92 11.60 16.76
N ALA A 22 -11.32 12.86 16.56
CA ALA A 22 -11.29 13.89 17.59
C ALA A 22 -12.23 13.60 18.77
N ALA A 23 -13.39 12.99 18.49
CA ALA A 23 -14.35 12.55 19.50
C ALA A 23 -13.92 11.26 20.23
N GLY A 24 -12.93 10.52 19.72
CA GLY A 24 -12.53 9.21 20.24
C GLY A 24 -13.53 8.10 19.88
N GLU A 25 -14.26 8.26 18.77
CA GLU A 25 -15.13 7.22 18.24
C GLU A 25 -14.32 5.97 17.82
N ASP A 26 -14.98 4.82 17.83
CA ASP A 26 -14.37 3.54 17.47
C ASP A 26 -15.01 2.99 16.18
N GLY A 27 -14.16 2.72 15.20
CA GLY A 27 -14.56 2.12 13.93
C GLY A 27 -14.73 0.60 14.03
N ILE A 28 -14.14 -0.05 15.03
CA ILE A 28 -14.12 -1.49 15.17
C ILE A 28 -15.41 -1.98 15.86
N ARG A 29 -16.11 -2.91 15.20
CA ARG A 29 -17.41 -3.46 15.65
C ARG A 29 -17.61 -4.91 15.18
N PRO A 30 -18.65 -5.61 15.66
CA PRO A 30 -19.00 -6.92 15.14
C PRO A 30 -19.24 -6.92 13.63
N ILE A 31 -18.73 -7.94 12.95
CA ILE A 31 -18.97 -8.16 11.52
C ILE A 31 -20.35 -8.78 11.35
N GLU A 32 -21.21 -8.16 10.54
CA GLU A 32 -22.60 -8.61 10.31
C GLU A 32 -22.86 -8.96 8.83
N ARG A 33 -21.94 -8.57 7.93
CA ARG A 33 -22.08 -8.81 6.48
C ARG A 33 -21.91 -10.28 6.07
N PHE A 34 -21.16 -11.06 6.84
CA PHE A 34 -20.96 -12.49 6.64
C PHE A 34 -20.81 -13.22 7.98
N SER A 35 -21.04 -14.54 7.98
CA SER A 35 -20.91 -15.34 9.20
C SER A 35 -19.45 -15.39 9.67
N THR A 36 -19.23 -15.09 10.94
CA THR A 36 -17.96 -15.31 11.63
C THR A 36 -18.01 -16.52 12.56
N ASP A 37 -19.02 -17.39 12.42
CA ASP A 37 -19.09 -18.62 13.21
C ASP A 37 -17.95 -19.56 12.83
N GLY A 38 -17.32 -20.19 13.83
CA GLY A 38 -16.11 -20.99 13.65
C GLY A 38 -14.79 -20.19 13.78
N PHE A 39 -14.84 -18.85 13.77
CA PHE A 39 -13.67 -18.01 14.02
C PHE A 39 -13.61 -17.49 15.46
N ASP A 40 -12.39 -17.40 16.02
CA ASP A 40 -12.14 -16.80 17.33
C ASP A 40 -12.31 -15.27 17.33
N VAL A 41 -12.25 -14.65 16.14
CA VAL A 41 -12.32 -13.20 15.95
C VAL A 41 -13.58 -12.85 15.18
N ARG A 42 -14.36 -11.93 15.74
CA ARG A 42 -15.67 -11.48 15.18
C ARG A 42 -15.73 -9.98 14.94
N LEU A 43 -14.63 -9.27 15.20
CA LEU A 43 -14.54 -7.82 15.11
C LEU A 43 -13.87 -7.40 13.81
N GLY A 44 -14.37 -6.32 13.21
CA GLY A 44 -13.79 -5.71 12.03
C GLY A 44 -14.03 -4.20 12.02
N GLY A 45 -13.11 -3.47 11.40
CA GLY A 45 -13.30 -2.08 11.01
C GLY A 45 -14.13 -1.99 9.72
N VAL A 46 -15.41 -2.32 9.80
CA VAL A 46 -16.35 -2.33 8.67
C VAL A 46 -17.01 -0.97 8.48
N VAL A 47 -17.44 -0.60 7.28
CA VAL A 47 -18.20 0.64 7.05
C VAL A 47 -19.63 0.45 7.56
N ALA A 48 -20.05 1.23 8.56
CA ALA A 48 -21.25 0.95 9.35
C ALA A 48 -22.55 0.82 8.51
N ASP A 49 -22.75 1.73 7.55
CA ASP A 49 -23.91 1.74 6.67
C ASP A 49 -23.83 0.71 5.52
N ARG A 50 -22.78 -0.11 5.50
CA ARG A 50 -22.54 -1.21 4.55
C ARG A 50 -22.22 -2.55 5.26
N ASN A 51 -22.44 -2.62 6.58
CA ASN A 51 -22.29 -3.83 7.38
C ASN A 51 -23.60 -4.63 7.41
N CYS A 52 -24.13 -4.96 6.24
CA CYS A 52 -25.34 -5.77 6.11
C CYS A 52 -25.16 -6.79 4.97
N ALA A 53 -25.79 -7.95 5.09
CA ALA A 53 -25.74 -8.97 4.05
C ALA A 53 -26.36 -8.48 2.73
N GLY A 54 -25.85 -9.00 1.60
CA GLY A 54 -26.50 -8.85 0.28
C GLY A 54 -25.76 -8.00 -0.75
N ALA A 55 -24.70 -7.28 -0.39
CA ALA A 55 -23.81 -6.64 -1.36
C ALA A 55 -22.68 -7.61 -1.76
N GLY A 56 -22.40 -7.74 -3.06
CA GLY A 56 -21.21 -8.46 -3.53
C GLY A 56 -19.93 -7.69 -3.16
N ASP A 57 -18.91 -8.39 -2.69
CA ASP A 57 -17.67 -7.79 -2.16
C ASP A 57 -17.00 -6.85 -3.17
N ALA A 58 -16.87 -7.27 -4.42
CA ALA A 58 -16.29 -6.42 -5.46
C ALA A 58 -17.14 -5.17 -5.77
N ALA A 59 -18.46 -5.30 -5.80
CA ALA A 59 -19.36 -4.15 -5.99
C ALA A 59 -19.24 -3.15 -4.84
N LEU A 60 -19.14 -3.62 -3.60
CA LEU A 60 -18.90 -2.75 -2.45
C LEU A 60 -17.53 -2.08 -2.55
N CYS A 61 -16.48 -2.82 -2.91
CA CYS A 61 -15.12 -2.26 -3.08
C CYS A 61 -15.10 -1.11 -4.10
N ILE A 62 -15.80 -1.30 -5.23
CA ILE A 62 -15.98 -0.28 -6.27
C ILE A 62 -16.78 0.91 -5.72
N GLU A 63 -17.88 0.68 -5.00
CA GLU A 63 -18.71 1.74 -4.40
C GLU A 63 -17.90 2.63 -3.46
N LEU A 64 -17.21 2.03 -2.48
CA LEU A 64 -16.37 2.75 -1.53
C LEU A 64 -15.29 3.56 -2.26
N GLY A 65 -14.65 2.95 -3.27
CA GLY A 65 -13.64 3.58 -4.09
C GLY A 65 -14.16 4.78 -4.87
N ILE A 66 -15.32 4.66 -5.52
CA ILE A 66 -15.97 5.75 -6.26
C ILE A 66 -16.32 6.91 -5.33
N ASP A 67 -16.86 6.63 -4.14
CA ASP A 67 -17.28 7.67 -3.21
C ASP A 67 -16.09 8.49 -2.69
N ALA A 68 -15.01 7.81 -2.29
CA ALA A 68 -13.78 8.49 -1.88
C ALA A 68 -13.12 9.25 -3.05
N ALA A 69 -13.08 8.67 -4.26
CA ALA A 69 -12.50 9.33 -5.43
C ALA A 69 -13.30 10.57 -5.87
N ARG A 70 -14.63 10.53 -5.80
CA ARG A 70 -15.50 11.67 -6.10
C ARG A 70 -15.34 12.80 -5.10
N GLU A 71 -15.22 12.49 -3.81
CA GLU A 71 -14.93 13.49 -2.78
C GLU A 71 -13.57 14.17 -3.06
N ALA A 72 -12.53 13.38 -3.32
CA ALA A 72 -11.20 13.90 -3.64
C ALA A 72 -11.20 14.78 -4.91
N TRP A 73 -11.90 14.32 -5.96
CA TRP A 73 -12.08 15.06 -7.20
C TRP A 73 -12.79 16.40 -6.98
N ALA A 74 -13.91 16.39 -6.26
CA ALA A 74 -14.68 17.58 -5.96
C ALA A 74 -13.86 18.59 -5.14
N ALA A 75 -13.12 18.12 -4.12
CA ALA A 75 -12.25 18.94 -3.30
C ALA A 75 -11.11 19.58 -4.11
N ALA A 76 -10.55 18.86 -5.09
CA ALA A 76 -9.46 19.37 -5.91
C ALA A 76 -9.89 20.47 -6.90
N GLY A 77 -11.14 20.44 -7.36
CA GLY A 77 -11.66 21.41 -8.33
C GLY A 77 -10.88 21.39 -9.63
N LEU A 78 -10.69 20.22 -10.25
CA LEU A 78 -9.91 20.02 -11.48
C LEU A 78 -10.57 20.58 -12.76
N ALA A 79 -11.49 21.53 -12.62
CA ALA A 79 -12.11 22.21 -13.76
C ALA A 79 -11.03 22.90 -14.61
N GLY A 80 -10.93 22.49 -15.89
CA GLY A 80 -9.96 23.02 -16.84
C GLY A 80 -8.69 22.18 -17.02
N VAL A 81 -8.49 21.10 -16.25
CA VAL A 81 -7.46 20.10 -16.57
C VAL A 81 -8.04 19.12 -17.59
N PRO A 82 -7.39 18.91 -18.77
CA PRO A 82 -7.88 17.96 -19.76
C PRO A 82 -7.95 16.54 -19.19
N ALA A 83 -9.03 15.81 -19.46
CA ALA A 83 -9.25 14.48 -18.89
C ALA A 83 -8.11 13.49 -19.24
N GLU A 84 -7.53 13.61 -20.44
CA GLU A 84 -6.41 12.82 -20.95
C GLU A 84 -5.09 13.10 -20.20
N ARG A 85 -5.04 14.21 -19.45
CA ARG A 85 -3.92 14.62 -18.61
C ARG A 85 -4.15 14.32 -17.13
N ILE A 86 -5.24 13.62 -16.81
CA ILE A 86 -5.55 13.16 -15.46
C ILE A 86 -5.33 11.65 -15.39
N ALA A 87 -4.29 11.24 -14.68
CA ALA A 87 -4.02 9.83 -14.41
C ALA A 87 -4.77 9.33 -13.18
N LEU A 88 -4.92 8.02 -13.09
CA LEU A 88 -5.49 7.30 -11.96
C LEU A 88 -4.54 6.16 -11.54
N VAL A 89 -4.16 6.11 -10.27
CA VAL A 89 -3.35 5.04 -9.70
C VAL A 89 -4.05 4.50 -8.45
N VAL A 90 -4.53 3.25 -8.53
CA VAL A 90 -5.37 2.64 -7.48
C VAL A 90 -4.63 1.46 -6.86
N GLY A 91 -4.45 1.51 -5.55
CA GLY A 91 -3.99 0.39 -4.75
C GLY A 91 -5.15 -0.49 -4.29
N SER A 92 -5.05 -1.80 -4.48
CA SER A 92 -5.99 -2.78 -3.91
C SER A 92 -5.25 -4.09 -3.64
N SER A 93 -5.77 -4.89 -2.73
CA SER A 93 -5.33 -6.28 -2.49
C SER A 93 -6.50 -7.26 -2.61
N LEU A 94 -7.62 -6.84 -3.17
CA LEU A 94 -8.82 -7.66 -3.32
C LEU A 94 -8.55 -8.83 -4.27
N GLY A 95 -8.51 -10.04 -3.75
CA GLY A 95 -8.34 -11.26 -4.54
C GLY A 95 -9.68 -11.95 -4.83
N ASP A 96 -10.64 -11.26 -5.45
CA ASP A 96 -11.90 -11.89 -5.89
C ASP A 96 -11.74 -12.39 -7.33
N GLU A 97 -11.86 -13.71 -7.56
CA GLU A 97 -11.75 -14.30 -8.91
C GLU A 97 -12.82 -13.80 -9.87
N ARG A 98 -13.95 -13.30 -9.35
CA ARG A 98 -15.08 -12.86 -10.17
C ARG A 98 -14.88 -11.47 -10.76
N VAL A 99 -13.99 -10.66 -10.17
CA VAL A 99 -13.72 -9.30 -10.64
C VAL A 99 -12.21 -9.10 -10.72
N PRO A 100 -11.64 -9.08 -11.95
CA PRO A 100 -10.25 -8.73 -12.15
C PRO A 100 -9.90 -7.42 -11.44
N LEU A 101 -8.78 -7.39 -10.72
CA LEU A 101 -8.32 -6.23 -9.95
C LEU A 101 -8.35 -4.90 -10.74
N HIS A 102 -8.10 -4.95 -12.05
CA HIS A 102 -8.10 -3.77 -12.90
C HIS A 102 -9.49 -3.15 -13.13
N GLU A 103 -10.58 -3.93 -13.00
CA GLU A 103 -11.94 -3.42 -13.18
C GLU A 103 -12.31 -2.40 -12.10
N VAL A 104 -11.80 -2.55 -10.88
CA VAL A 104 -11.96 -1.57 -9.81
C VAL A 104 -11.43 -0.20 -10.25
N THR A 105 -10.23 -0.19 -10.83
CA THR A 105 -9.60 1.02 -11.38
C THR A 105 -10.39 1.59 -12.55
N CYS A 106 -10.89 0.75 -13.45
CA CYS A 106 -11.72 1.19 -14.57
C CYS A 106 -13.01 1.87 -14.10
N ALA A 107 -13.76 1.24 -13.19
CA ALA A 107 -15.02 1.76 -12.67
C ALA A 107 -14.83 3.11 -11.95
N ILE A 108 -13.77 3.24 -11.13
CA ILE A 108 -13.41 4.51 -10.48
C ILE A 108 -13.05 5.57 -11.52
N GLY A 109 -12.22 5.22 -12.51
CA GLY A 109 -11.82 6.13 -13.58
C GLY A 109 -12.99 6.67 -14.39
N ASP A 110 -13.98 5.82 -14.67
CA ASP A 110 -15.20 6.22 -15.38
C ASP A 110 -16.08 7.13 -14.52
N ALA A 111 -16.15 6.87 -13.21
CA ALA A 111 -16.95 7.67 -12.27
C ALA A 111 -16.39 9.09 -12.04
N VAL A 112 -15.07 9.29 -12.19
CA VAL A 112 -14.41 10.60 -12.05
C VAL A 112 -14.01 11.23 -13.40
N GLY A 113 -14.21 10.53 -14.52
CA GLY A 113 -13.94 11.03 -15.86
C GLY A 113 -12.46 11.13 -16.25
N ALA A 114 -11.55 10.46 -15.55
CA ALA A 114 -10.13 10.47 -15.85
C ALA A 114 -9.81 9.61 -17.09
N ARG A 115 -9.13 10.18 -18.10
CA ARG A 115 -8.78 9.51 -19.37
C ARG A 115 -7.28 9.34 -19.60
N GLY A 116 -6.45 9.82 -18.69
CA GLY A 116 -5.01 9.57 -18.70
C GLY A 116 -4.66 8.14 -18.27
N PRO A 117 -3.38 7.85 -17.98
CA PRO A 117 -2.94 6.53 -17.54
C PRO A 117 -3.74 6.01 -16.34
N ARG A 118 -4.22 4.77 -16.41
CA ARG A 118 -4.95 4.07 -15.34
C ARG A 118 -4.15 2.85 -14.91
N LEU A 119 -3.68 2.84 -13.66
CA LEU A 119 -2.82 1.80 -13.11
C LEU A 119 -3.43 1.18 -11.87
N THR A 120 -3.35 -0.15 -11.77
CA THR A 120 -3.69 -0.90 -10.56
C THR A 120 -2.42 -1.40 -9.91
N VAL A 121 -2.28 -1.18 -8.61
CA VAL A 121 -1.11 -1.57 -7.82
C VAL A 121 -1.55 -2.59 -6.78
N SER A 122 -0.97 -3.79 -6.82
CA SER A 122 -1.17 -4.83 -5.82
C SER A 122 0.16 -5.23 -5.20
N THR A 123 0.42 -4.73 -4.00
CA THR A 123 1.61 -5.02 -3.18
C THR A 123 1.19 -5.32 -1.74
N ALA A 124 0.07 -6.04 -1.59
CA ALA A 124 -0.57 -6.31 -0.30
C ALA A 124 -0.83 -5.00 0.48
N CYS A 125 -0.52 -4.96 1.77
CA CYS A 125 -0.80 -3.83 2.66
C CYS A 125 -0.12 -2.51 2.28
N THR A 126 0.80 -2.51 1.30
CA THR A 126 1.46 -1.31 0.78
C THR A 126 0.88 -0.80 -0.53
N SER A 127 -0.21 -1.39 -1.06
CA SER A 127 -0.75 -1.07 -2.38
C SER A 127 -1.02 0.42 -2.58
N SER A 128 -1.78 1.07 -1.71
CA SER A 128 -2.08 2.51 -1.85
C SER A 128 -0.87 3.41 -1.56
N THR A 129 0.05 3.02 -0.68
CA THR A 129 1.30 3.74 -0.43
C THR A 129 2.20 3.74 -1.67
N ASN A 130 2.31 2.59 -2.34
CA ASN A 130 3.00 2.48 -3.63
C ASN A 130 2.28 3.26 -4.72
N ALA A 131 0.94 3.25 -4.75
CA ALA A 131 0.15 4.04 -5.70
C ALA A 131 0.45 5.54 -5.58
N LEU A 132 0.61 6.05 -4.36
CA LEU A 132 1.05 7.43 -4.10
C LEU A 132 2.47 7.68 -4.63
N GLY A 133 3.41 6.75 -4.41
CA GLY A 133 4.77 6.85 -4.95
C GLY A 133 4.81 6.90 -6.48
N LEU A 134 4.10 6.00 -7.16
CA LEU A 134 4.01 6.00 -8.63
C LEU A 134 3.32 7.26 -9.18
N ALA A 135 2.37 7.83 -8.42
CA ALA A 135 1.76 9.10 -8.78
C ALA A 135 2.76 10.26 -8.79
N LEU A 136 3.76 10.25 -7.90
CA LEU A 136 4.88 11.21 -7.95
C LEU A 136 5.66 11.04 -9.25
N ASP A 137 6.03 9.80 -9.60
CA ASP A 137 6.78 9.53 -10.84
C ASP A 137 6.04 10.03 -12.09
N LEU A 138 4.72 9.79 -12.18
CA LEU A 138 3.89 10.24 -13.30
C LEU A 138 3.85 11.77 -13.42
N LEU A 139 3.84 12.49 -12.29
CA LEU A 139 3.87 13.95 -12.26
C LEU A 139 5.27 14.48 -12.59
N GLU A 140 6.33 13.90 -12.03
CA GLU A 140 7.71 14.34 -12.25
C GLU A 140 8.17 14.14 -13.68
N GLN A 141 7.74 13.04 -14.31
CA GLN A 141 8.06 12.73 -15.71
C GLN A 141 7.18 13.49 -16.71
N GLY A 142 6.19 14.26 -16.24
CA GLY A 142 5.25 14.96 -17.12
C GLY A 142 4.26 14.04 -17.84
N ALA A 143 4.11 12.78 -17.40
CA ALA A 143 3.16 11.83 -17.97
C ALA A 143 1.71 12.24 -17.69
N ALA A 144 1.45 12.95 -16.60
CA ALA A 144 0.16 13.55 -16.26
C ALA A 144 0.32 14.96 -15.66
N ASP A 145 -0.75 15.74 -15.64
CA ASP A 145 -0.80 17.08 -15.01
C ASP A 145 -1.49 17.04 -13.65
N ALA A 146 -2.42 16.10 -13.47
CA ALA A 146 -2.96 15.72 -12.18
C ALA A 146 -3.01 14.18 -12.09
N VAL A 147 -2.87 13.65 -10.87
CA VAL A 147 -3.03 12.23 -10.60
C VAL A 147 -4.00 12.05 -9.44
N ILE A 148 -5.05 11.27 -9.67
CA ILE A 148 -5.91 10.75 -8.61
C ILE A 148 -5.25 9.46 -8.13
N ALA A 149 -4.77 9.45 -6.89
CA ALA A 149 -4.01 8.34 -6.33
C ALA A 149 -4.64 7.89 -5.02
N GLY A 150 -4.71 6.58 -4.80
CA GLY A 150 -5.35 6.08 -3.58
C GLY A 150 -5.49 4.58 -3.56
N GLY A 151 -6.54 4.09 -2.92
CA GLY A 151 -6.85 2.68 -2.84
C GLY A 151 -8.18 2.40 -2.16
N THR A 152 -8.67 1.19 -2.40
CA THR A 152 -9.93 0.68 -1.85
C THR A 152 -9.77 -0.82 -1.60
N ASP A 153 -10.32 -1.31 -0.50
CA ASP A 153 -10.45 -2.75 -0.19
C ASP A 153 -11.62 -2.95 0.79
N VAL A 154 -12.22 -4.14 0.72
CA VAL A 154 -13.32 -4.58 1.60
C VAL A 154 -12.94 -5.81 2.40
N LEU A 155 -13.51 -5.93 3.60
CA LEU A 155 -13.32 -7.10 4.44
C LEU A 155 -14.22 -8.25 3.93
N THR A 156 -13.62 -9.28 3.35
CA THR A 156 -14.35 -10.45 2.82
C THR A 156 -14.20 -11.66 3.73
N PRO A 157 -15.10 -12.68 3.64
CA PRO A 157 -14.91 -13.95 4.33
C PRO A 157 -13.55 -14.58 4.03
N LEU A 158 -13.12 -14.51 2.78
CA LEU A 158 -11.85 -15.07 2.30
C LEU A 158 -10.64 -14.40 2.97
N VAL A 159 -10.63 -13.08 3.00
CA VAL A 159 -9.56 -12.32 3.66
C VAL A 159 -9.57 -12.61 5.17
N HIS A 160 -10.74 -12.64 5.79
CA HIS A 160 -10.88 -12.94 7.21
C HIS A 160 -10.34 -14.33 7.56
N ALA A 161 -10.73 -15.36 6.80
CA ALA A 161 -10.27 -16.73 6.96
C ALA A 161 -8.75 -16.85 6.74
N GLY A 162 -8.22 -16.21 5.69
CA GLY A 162 -6.78 -16.21 5.41
C GLY A 162 -5.95 -15.64 6.55
N PHE A 163 -6.34 -14.48 7.11
CA PHE A 163 -5.64 -13.90 8.25
C PHE A 163 -5.86 -14.69 9.55
N HIS A 164 -7.02 -15.32 9.74
CA HIS A 164 -7.25 -16.23 10.86
C HIS A 164 -6.33 -17.45 10.77
N ALA A 165 -6.21 -18.09 9.60
CA ALA A 165 -5.33 -19.23 9.38
C ALA A 165 -3.84 -18.89 9.60
N LEU A 166 -3.44 -17.64 9.33
CA LEU A 166 -2.10 -17.13 9.64
C LEU A 166 -1.86 -16.90 11.15
N GLY A 167 -2.91 -16.93 11.99
CA GLY A 167 -2.80 -16.68 13.43
C GLY A 167 -2.42 -15.24 13.78
N VAL A 168 -2.70 -14.28 12.91
CA VAL A 168 -2.30 -12.87 13.08
C VAL A 168 -3.44 -11.96 13.55
N LEU A 169 -4.67 -12.44 13.58
CA LEU A 169 -5.81 -11.68 14.08
C LEU A 169 -5.77 -11.54 15.61
N SER A 170 -6.13 -10.36 16.10
CA SER A 170 -6.31 -10.13 17.53
C SER A 170 -7.67 -10.67 18.00
N ILE A 171 -7.68 -11.33 19.16
CA ILE A 171 -8.92 -11.69 19.86
C ILE A 171 -9.71 -10.47 20.34
N GLY A 172 -9.06 -9.30 20.38
CA GLY A 172 -9.66 -8.02 20.71
C GLY A 172 -9.47 -7.01 19.59
N LYS A 173 -9.42 -5.73 19.98
CA LYS A 173 -9.12 -4.63 19.06
C LYS A 173 -7.61 -4.52 18.86
N CYS A 174 -7.21 -4.11 17.67
CA CYS A 174 -5.82 -3.81 17.34
C CYS A 174 -5.23 -2.86 18.38
N ALA A 175 -4.16 -3.31 19.03
CA ALA A 175 -3.43 -2.58 20.08
C ALA A 175 -1.95 -2.44 19.66
N PRO A 176 -1.63 -1.54 18.72
CA PRO A 176 -0.27 -1.37 18.22
C PRO A 176 0.73 -1.11 19.34
N PHE A 177 1.83 -1.84 19.31
CA PHE A 177 2.92 -1.83 20.30
C PHE A 177 2.48 -2.22 21.72
N SER A 178 1.27 -2.74 21.90
CA SER A 178 0.64 -3.08 23.17
C SER A 178 -0.03 -4.47 23.12
N GLN A 179 -0.90 -4.77 24.09
CA GLN A 179 -1.65 -6.02 24.20
C GLN A 179 -3.16 -5.73 24.12
N PRO A 180 -3.98 -6.67 23.58
CA PRO A 180 -3.59 -7.97 23.04
C PRO A 180 -2.85 -7.87 21.69
N ALA A 181 -1.90 -8.78 21.46
CA ALA A 181 -1.20 -8.89 20.19
C ALA A 181 -2.15 -9.30 19.05
N GLY A 182 -1.78 -8.92 17.83
CA GLY A 182 -2.53 -9.21 16.60
C GLY A 182 -3.20 -7.97 16.02
N THR A 183 -3.75 -8.13 14.82
CA THR A 183 -4.43 -7.06 14.08
C THR A 183 -5.95 -7.28 14.07
N THR A 184 -6.70 -6.19 13.97
CA THR A 184 -8.11 -6.24 13.57
C THR A 184 -8.18 -5.85 12.11
N LEU A 185 -8.79 -6.67 11.25
CA LEU A 185 -9.00 -6.30 9.85
C LEU A 185 -10.02 -5.18 9.72
N GLY A 186 -9.95 -4.42 8.64
CA GLY A 186 -10.91 -3.39 8.32
C GLY A 186 -11.06 -3.23 6.83
N GLU A 187 -11.88 -2.25 6.46
CA GLU A 187 -12.14 -1.87 5.09
C GLU A 187 -12.19 -0.36 4.93
N GLY A 188 -12.13 0.06 3.68
CA GLY A 188 -12.31 1.45 3.34
C GLY A 188 -11.70 1.81 2.00
N ALA A 189 -11.84 3.08 1.69
CA ALA A 189 -11.24 3.70 0.52
C ALA A 189 -10.68 5.07 0.89
N GLY A 190 -9.59 5.45 0.25
CA GLY A 190 -9.04 6.79 0.35
C GLY A 190 -8.46 7.20 -0.99
N PHE A 191 -8.65 8.45 -1.36
CA PHE A 191 -8.09 9.04 -2.56
C PHE A 191 -7.60 10.44 -2.30
N VAL A 192 -6.52 10.80 -2.99
CA VAL A 192 -5.97 12.15 -3.00
C VAL A 192 -5.73 12.59 -4.43
N VAL A 193 -5.78 13.90 -4.66
CA VAL A 193 -5.40 14.51 -5.94
C VAL A 193 -4.05 15.18 -5.79
N LEU A 194 -3.09 14.72 -6.59
CA LEU A 194 -1.72 15.21 -6.63
C LEU A 194 -1.50 16.00 -7.92
N GLU A 195 -0.82 17.13 -7.78
CA GLU A 195 -0.43 18.03 -8.87
C GLU A 195 0.93 18.60 -8.54
N ARG A 196 1.68 19.01 -9.56
CA ARG A 196 2.86 19.83 -9.36
C ARG A 196 2.43 21.18 -8.77
N ARG A 197 3.21 21.71 -7.81
CA ARG A 197 2.92 22.98 -7.13
C ARG A 197 2.67 24.13 -8.11
N ALA A 198 3.45 24.22 -9.18
CA ALA A 198 3.30 25.24 -10.21
C ALA A 198 1.96 25.13 -10.95
N ASP A 199 1.48 23.91 -11.23
CA ASP A 199 0.23 23.68 -11.95
C ASP A 199 -0.99 23.99 -11.08
N ALA A 200 -0.98 23.50 -9.84
CA ALA A 200 -2.00 23.81 -8.84
C ALA A 200 -2.12 25.34 -8.65
N ARG A 201 -0.99 26.05 -8.52
CA ARG A 201 -0.96 27.52 -8.40
C ARG A 201 -1.49 28.21 -9.66
N ARG A 202 -1.11 27.75 -10.85
CA ARG A 202 -1.54 28.35 -12.13
C ARG A 202 -3.05 28.35 -12.29
N ARG A 203 -3.74 27.30 -11.82
CA ARG A 203 -5.21 27.24 -11.83
C ARG A 203 -5.88 27.80 -10.57
N GLY A 204 -5.12 28.43 -9.66
CA GLY A 204 -5.64 29.08 -8.46
C GLY A 204 -5.92 28.14 -7.27
N ALA A 205 -5.51 26.88 -7.32
CA ALA A 205 -5.65 25.97 -6.20
C ALA A 205 -4.73 26.37 -5.04
N ARG A 206 -5.26 26.33 -3.82
CA ARG A 206 -4.54 26.67 -2.59
C ARG A 206 -4.42 25.43 -1.73
N SER A 207 -3.24 24.84 -1.73
CA SER A 207 -2.87 23.80 -0.78
C SER A 207 -1.38 23.87 -0.49
N ASP A 208 -1.03 23.69 0.77
CA ASP A 208 0.34 23.54 1.25
C ASP A 208 0.68 22.08 1.55
N ARG A 209 -0.29 21.15 1.50
CA ARG A 209 -0.08 19.72 1.72
C ARG A 209 0.68 19.07 0.58
N ALA A 210 1.70 18.28 0.89
CA ALA A 210 2.53 17.58 -0.07
C ALA A 210 2.84 16.14 0.37
N VAL A 211 3.02 15.28 -0.63
CA VAL A 211 3.84 14.08 -0.53
C VAL A 211 5.18 14.48 -1.14
N LEU A 212 6.24 14.50 -0.33
CA LEU A 212 7.54 15.06 -0.69
C LEU A 212 8.48 14.02 -1.27
N GLY A 213 8.30 12.77 -0.87
CA GLY A 213 9.12 11.66 -1.33
C GLY A 213 8.56 10.34 -0.85
N TYR A 214 8.99 9.29 -1.53
CA TYR A 214 8.63 7.91 -1.21
C TYR A 214 9.87 7.02 -1.31
N GLY A 215 9.85 5.90 -0.61
CA GLY A 215 10.90 4.90 -0.67
C GLY A 215 10.34 3.50 -0.64
N LEU A 216 10.89 2.63 -1.48
CA LEU A 216 10.47 1.25 -1.64
C LEU A 216 11.59 0.31 -1.21
N SER A 217 11.22 -0.84 -0.65
CA SER A 217 12.14 -1.95 -0.51
C SER A 217 11.40 -3.28 -0.51
N ALA A 218 12.16 -4.37 -0.67
CA ALA A 218 11.71 -5.72 -0.38
C ALA A 218 12.62 -6.34 0.69
N ASP A 219 12.05 -7.06 1.65
CA ASP A 219 12.82 -7.80 2.65
C ASP A 219 13.54 -9.00 2.02
N GLY A 220 12.84 -9.76 1.17
CA GLY A 220 13.35 -11.03 0.63
C GLY A 220 13.70 -12.04 1.73
N TYR A 221 12.92 -12.03 2.82
CA TYR A 221 13.15 -12.77 4.06
C TYR A 221 12.16 -13.93 4.26
N HIS A 222 10.85 -13.65 4.29
CA HIS A 222 9.79 -14.64 4.48
C HIS A 222 8.52 -14.20 3.73
N GLU A 223 7.65 -15.15 3.37
CA GLU A 223 6.42 -14.87 2.61
C GLU A 223 5.40 -14.05 3.40
N THR A 224 5.25 -14.33 4.70
CA THR A 224 4.24 -13.69 5.57
C THR A 224 4.84 -12.94 6.75
N GLY A 225 6.15 -13.06 6.98
CA GLY A 225 6.83 -12.53 8.16
C GLY A 225 7.80 -11.41 7.77
N PRO A 226 7.92 -10.35 8.59
CA PRO A 226 8.89 -9.29 8.33
C PRO A 226 10.32 -9.77 8.60
N ASP A 227 11.31 -9.13 7.99
CA ASP A 227 12.70 -9.22 8.46
C ASP A 227 12.77 -8.72 9.92
N PRO A 228 13.13 -9.58 10.89
CA PRO A 228 13.11 -9.21 12.31
C PRO A 228 14.11 -8.11 12.66
N SER A 229 15.12 -7.86 11.82
CA SER A 229 16.05 -6.75 12.00
C SER A 229 15.40 -5.39 11.70
N GLY A 230 14.29 -5.35 10.96
CA GLY A 230 13.69 -4.13 10.42
C GLY A 230 14.49 -3.53 9.26
N GLY A 231 15.42 -4.28 8.65
CA GLY A 231 16.34 -3.78 7.63
C GLY A 231 15.64 -3.23 6.39
N GLY A 232 14.67 -3.96 5.82
CA GLY A 232 13.92 -3.48 4.66
C GLY A 232 13.06 -2.26 4.97
N VAL A 233 12.32 -2.26 6.07
CA VAL A 233 11.58 -1.08 6.54
C VAL A 233 12.52 0.14 6.67
N ALA A 234 13.71 -0.03 7.25
CA ALA A 234 14.69 1.04 7.36
C ALA A 234 15.19 1.53 5.99
N ARG A 235 15.35 0.63 4.99
CA ARG A 235 15.70 1.02 3.61
C ARG A 235 14.58 1.83 2.96
N ALA A 236 13.32 1.43 3.12
CA ALA A 236 12.17 2.19 2.59
C ALA A 236 12.10 3.59 3.21
N LEU A 237 12.23 3.69 4.55
CA LEU A 237 12.25 4.97 5.26
C LEU A 237 13.40 5.89 4.81
N ARG A 238 14.63 5.36 4.69
CA ARG A 238 15.78 6.14 4.18
C ARG A 238 15.57 6.56 2.73
N GLY A 239 14.98 5.69 1.90
CA GLY A 239 14.62 6.02 0.52
C GLY A 239 13.65 7.19 0.44
N ALA A 240 12.62 7.20 1.30
CA ALA A 240 11.64 8.29 1.33
C ALA A 240 12.27 9.63 1.76
N LEU A 241 13.12 9.61 2.79
CA LEU A 241 13.88 10.79 3.23
C LEU A 241 14.82 11.30 2.13
N ALA A 242 15.54 10.40 1.47
CA ALA A 242 16.47 10.75 0.39
C ALA A 242 15.73 11.32 -0.83
N HIS A 243 14.59 10.72 -1.21
CA HIS A 243 13.76 11.22 -2.30
C HIS A 243 13.18 12.60 -1.98
N ALA A 244 12.72 12.81 -0.73
CA ALA A 244 12.22 14.10 -0.27
C ALA A 244 13.33 15.16 -0.09
N GLY A 245 14.61 14.77 -0.11
CA GLY A 245 15.74 15.67 0.13
C GLY A 245 15.80 16.22 1.57
N VAL A 246 15.27 15.49 2.56
CA VAL A 246 15.22 15.93 3.96
C VAL A 246 15.94 14.95 4.90
N GLY A 247 16.50 15.48 5.98
CA GLY A 247 17.12 14.67 7.03
C GLY A 247 16.10 14.15 8.06
N ALA A 248 16.54 13.19 8.86
CA ALA A 248 15.74 12.63 9.95
C ALA A 248 15.37 13.68 11.02
N ASP A 249 16.07 14.81 11.09
CA ASP A 249 15.85 15.96 11.97
C ASP A 249 14.58 16.74 11.65
N ALA A 250 14.14 16.73 10.38
CA ALA A 250 12.95 17.44 9.93
C ALA A 250 11.61 16.75 10.31
N ILE A 251 11.65 15.49 10.76
CA ILE A 251 10.45 14.68 10.98
C ILE A 251 9.82 14.98 12.36
N GLY A 252 8.65 15.62 12.40
CA GLY A 252 8.00 15.94 13.67
C GLY A 252 7.07 14.85 14.19
N TYR A 253 6.71 13.86 13.37
CA TYR A 253 5.72 12.83 13.69
C TYR A 253 5.91 11.57 12.82
N VAL A 254 5.55 10.40 13.35
CA VAL A 254 5.51 9.14 12.60
C VAL A 254 4.11 8.51 12.72
N ASN A 255 3.49 8.21 11.59
CA ASN A 255 2.37 7.27 11.51
C ASN A 255 2.92 5.91 11.09
N ALA A 256 3.03 5.00 12.05
CA ALA A 256 3.58 3.67 11.87
C ALA A 256 2.58 2.75 11.15
N HIS A 257 3.11 1.69 10.55
CA HIS A 257 2.32 0.58 10.07
C HIS A 257 1.55 -0.06 11.23
N GLY A 258 2.20 -0.30 12.37
CA GLY A 258 1.60 -0.58 13.67
C GLY A 258 0.40 -1.53 13.61
N THR A 259 0.66 -2.81 13.31
CA THR A 259 -0.41 -3.81 13.17
C THR A 259 -0.77 -4.51 14.47
N GLY A 260 -0.08 -4.22 15.57
CA GLY A 260 -0.29 -4.93 16.85
C GLY A 260 0.32 -6.32 16.86
N THR A 261 0.89 -6.79 15.74
CA THR A 261 1.41 -8.16 15.61
C THR A 261 2.71 -8.33 16.40
N THR A 262 2.98 -9.56 16.86
CA THR A 262 4.17 -9.87 17.66
C THR A 262 5.47 -9.72 16.86
N ALA A 263 5.43 -9.95 15.55
CA ALA A 263 6.59 -9.83 14.68
C ALA A 263 6.76 -8.44 14.06
N GLY A 264 5.66 -7.82 13.60
CA GLY A 264 5.68 -6.55 12.87
C GLY A 264 6.12 -5.38 13.74
N ASP A 265 5.47 -5.18 14.88
CA ASP A 265 5.72 -4.01 15.72
C ASP A 265 7.18 -3.89 16.20
N PRO A 266 7.85 -4.97 16.69
CA PRO A 266 9.27 -4.87 17.05
C PRO A 266 10.19 -4.61 15.86
N ALA A 267 9.91 -5.19 14.69
CA ALA A 267 10.71 -4.99 13.48
C ALA A 267 10.61 -3.53 13.02
N GLU A 268 9.40 -2.98 13.01
CA GLU A 268 9.14 -1.58 12.66
C GLU A 268 9.83 -0.61 13.62
N TRP A 269 9.74 -0.84 14.94
CA TRP A 269 10.41 0.03 15.89
C TRP A 269 11.94 -0.04 15.78
N ARG A 270 12.51 -1.22 15.50
CA ARG A 270 13.95 -1.34 15.20
C ARG A 270 14.32 -0.52 13.98
N ALA A 271 13.51 -0.55 12.92
CA ALA A 271 13.73 0.24 11.71
C ALA A 271 13.69 1.74 12.00
N LEU A 272 12.69 2.21 12.74
CA LEU A 272 12.57 3.62 13.12
C LEU A 272 13.78 4.10 13.93
N ARG A 273 14.27 3.31 14.89
CA ARG A 273 15.49 3.65 15.65
C ARG A 273 16.74 3.69 14.76
N GLN A 274 16.85 2.82 13.77
CA GLN A 274 17.97 2.83 12.82
C GLN A 274 17.98 4.06 11.89
N VAL A 275 16.82 4.69 11.68
CA VAL A 275 16.67 5.84 10.76
C VAL A 275 16.67 7.17 11.51
N LEU A 276 15.96 7.24 12.64
CA LEU A 276 15.84 8.45 13.45
C LEU A 276 16.98 8.62 14.47
N GLY A 277 17.75 7.56 14.75
CA GLY A 277 18.82 7.58 15.74
C GLY A 277 18.30 7.97 17.13
N GLU A 278 19.01 8.86 17.82
CA GLU A 278 18.63 9.35 19.15
C GLU A 278 17.26 10.05 19.16
N ARG A 279 16.86 10.67 18.03
CA ARG A 279 15.56 11.34 17.94
C ARG A 279 14.37 10.39 18.05
N ALA A 280 14.57 9.08 17.84
CA ALA A 280 13.49 8.11 18.06
C ALA A 280 12.90 8.22 19.47
N ALA A 281 13.68 8.66 20.48
CA ALA A 281 13.19 8.88 21.83
C ALA A 281 12.25 10.10 21.99
N HIS A 282 12.20 10.99 21.00
CA HIS A 282 11.51 12.28 21.09
C HIS A 282 10.46 12.51 19.99
N VAL A 283 10.47 11.70 18.93
CA VAL A 283 9.47 11.79 17.85
C VAL A 283 8.26 10.94 18.23
N PRO A 284 7.06 11.55 18.33
CA PRO A 284 5.84 10.81 18.57
C PRO A 284 5.54 9.79 17.46
N VAL A 285 5.12 8.60 17.85
CA VAL A 285 4.74 7.53 16.93
C VAL A 285 3.32 7.10 17.24
N SER A 286 2.40 7.18 16.29
CA SER A 286 1.08 6.58 16.44
C SER A 286 0.76 5.57 15.34
N ALA A 287 -0.32 4.81 15.53
CA ALA A 287 -0.79 3.84 14.57
C ALA A 287 -2.31 3.91 14.42
N SER A 288 -2.75 4.40 13.26
CA SER A 288 -4.16 4.72 13.01
C SER A 288 -5.05 3.48 12.84
N LYS A 289 -4.47 2.29 12.60
CA LYS A 289 -5.18 1.00 12.54
C LYS A 289 -5.95 0.67 13.84
N SER A 290 -5.57 1.29 14.96
CA SER A 290 -6.30 1.18 16.23
C SER A 290 -7.71 1.78 16.19
N PHE A 291 -8.04 2.61 15.19
CA PHE A 291 -9.37 3.21 15.01
C PHE A 291 -10.28 2.45 14.04
N PHE A 292 -9.79 2.19 12.83
CA PHE A 292 -10.59 1.70 11.71
C PHE A 292 -10.17 0.30 11.23
N GLY A 293 -9.31 -0.38 12.01
CA GLY A 293 -8.73 -1.66 11.62
C GLY A 293 -7.73 -1.53 10.46
N HIS A 294 -7.18 -2.66 10.05
CA HIS A 294 -6.28 -2.74 8.92
C HIS A 294 -7.09 -2.82 7.61
N ALA A 295 -7.28 -1.68 6.95
CA ALA A 295 -7.96 -1.56 5.65
C ALA A 295 -7.15 -2.10 4.45
N GLN A 296 -6.35 -3.14 4.67
CA GLN A 296 -5.59 -3.87 3.64
C GLN A 296 -4.84 -2.93 2.66
N GLY A 297 -5.07 -3.05 1.36
CA GLY A 297 -4.45 -2.23 0.31
C GLY A 297 -4.82 -0.75 0.38
N ALA A 298 -5.93 -0.38 1.01
CA ALA A 298 -6.35 1.02 1.24
C ALA A 298 -5.73 1.64 2.51
N ALA A 299 -5.07 0.85 3.38
CA ALA A 299 -4.58 1.33 4.68
C ALA A 299 -3.65 2.55 4.57
N GLY A 300 -2.69 2.51 3.65
CA GLY A 300 -1.69 3.57 3.50
C GLY A 300 -2.28 4.95 3.19
N VAL A 301 -3.18 5.04 2.21
CA VAL A 301 -3.80 6.33 1.86
C VAL A 301 -4.75 6.84 2.95
N VAL A 302 -5.49 5.95 3.63
CA VAL A 302 -6.36 6.34 4.75
C VAL A 302 -5.54 6.89 5.91
N GLU A 303 -4.38 6.28 6.19
CA GLU A 303 -3.41 6.73 7.19
C GLU A 303 -2.77 8.08 6.81
N VAL A 304 -2.41 8.28 5.54
CA VAL A 304 -1.88 9.55 5.04
C VAL A 304 -2.91 10.67 5.17
N ILE A 305 -4.18 10.42 4.81
CA ILE A 305 -5.27 11.40 4.96
C ILE A 305 -5.44 11.76 6.43
N ALA A 306 -5.50 10.77 7.33
CA ALA A 306 -5.61 11.04 8.78
C ALA A 306 -4.42 11.87 9.30
N THR A 307 -3.19 11.56 8.88
CA THR A 307 -1.99 12.35 9.20
C THR A 307 -2.12 13.79 8.71
N LEU A 308 -2.44 14.00 7.43
CA LEU A 308 -2.50 15.35 6.84
C LEU A 308 -3.65 16.20 7.36
N VAL A 309 -4.78 15.59 7.73
CA VAL A 309 -5.86 16.34 8.39
C VAL A 309 -5.46 16.70 9.81
N ALA A 310 -4.80 15.81 10.56
CA ALA A 310 -4.32 16.13 11.90
C ALA A 310 -3.29 17.28 11.89
N LEU A 311 -2.44 17.34 10.87
CA LEU A 311 -1.52 18.45 10.59
C LEU A 311 -2.24 19.80 10.44
N ASP A 312 -3.43 19.83 9.84
CA ASP A 312 -4.25 21.06 9.71
C ASP A 312 -4.80 21.54 11.07
N HIS A 313 -4.86 20.64 12.04
CA HIS A 313 -5.39 20.88 13.38
C HIS A 313 -4.30 20.98 14.45
N ASP A 314 -3.02 21.09 14.05
CA ASP A 314 -1.87 21.11 14.95
C ASP A 314 -1.93 19.99 16.00
N ALA A 315 -2.27 18.79 15.54
CA ALA A 315 -2.49 17.64 16.38
C ALA A 315 -1.97 16.35 15.74
N ILE A 316 -1.77 15.32 16.58
CA ILE A 316 -1.48 13.96 16.15
C ILE A 316 -2.56 12.99 16.63
N PRO A 317 -3.05 12.07 15.79
CA PRO A 317 -3.99 11.02 16.21
C PRO A 317 -3.35 10.10 17.23
N PRO A 318 -4.12 9.61 18.23
CA PRO A 318 -3.58 8.68 19.20
C PRO A 318 -3.41 7.26 18.67
N THR A 319 -2.68 6.43 19.42
CA THR A 319 -2.77 4.96 19.33
C THR A 319 -3.76 4.47 20.39
N ARG A 320 -4.93 4.01 19.96
CA ARG A 320 -5.95 3.47 20.88
C ARG A 320 -5.60 2.06 21.35
N ASN A 321 -6.36 1.60 22.36
CA ASN A 321 -6.26 0.26 22.96
C ASN A 321 -4.89 -0.03 23.58
N PHE A 322 -4.16 1.02 23.98
CA PHE A 322 -2.82 0.90 24.54
C PHE A 322 -2.89 0.69 26.05
N ALA A 323 -2.84 -0.57 26.50
CA ALA A 323 -2.84 -0.92 27.92
C ALA A 323 -1.45 -0.80 28.58
N GLY A 324 -0.39 -0.84 27.79
CA GLY A 324 0.99 -0.77 28.25
C GLY A 324 1.98 -1.25 27.18
N PRO A 325 3.25 -0.81 27.23
CA PRO A 325 4.22 -1.11 26.18
C PRO A 325 4.63 -2.59 26.19
N ARG A 326 4.71 -3.20 25.01
CA ARG A 326 5.47 -4.43 24.79
C ARG A 326 6.98 -4.12 24.65
N PRO A 327 7.87 -5.13 24.75
CA PRO A 327 9.26 -4.95 24.36
C PRO A 327 9.35 -4.37 22.95
N HIS A 328 10.23 -3.38 22.77
CA HIS A 328 10.37 -2.65 21.50
C HIS A 328 9.14 -1.80 21.10
N ALA A 329 8.38 -1.28 22.06
CA ALA A 329 7.45 -0.18 21.81
C ALA A 329 8.17 1.17 21.63
N PRO A 330 7.55 2.13 20.91
CA PRO A 330 8.01 3.52 20.86
C PRO A 330 8.13 4.16 22.25
N ALA A 331 9.04 5.12 22.39
CA ALA A 331 9.16 5.91 23.61
C ALA A 331 7.91 6.77 23.87
N ASP A 332 7.32 7.29 22.79
CA ASP A 332 6.05 8.02 22.81
C ASP A 332 5.09 7.41 21.79
N PRO A 333 4.26 6.43 22.20
CA PRO A 333 3.28 5.77 21.33
C PRO A 333 1.98 6.57 21.15
N VAL A 334 1.88 7.79 21.70
CA VAL A 334 0.67 8.61 21.69
C VAL A 334 -0.56 7.86 22.26
N ALA A 335 -0.37 7.22 23.42
CA ALA A 335 -1.32 6.27 24.03
C ALA A 335 -2.57 6.89 24.71
N GLN A 336 -3.02 8.06 24.27
CA GLN A 336 -4.19 8.76 24.84
C GLN A 336 -5.47 8.44 24.04
N ASP A 337 -6.65 8.84 24.52
CA ASP A 337 -7.93 8.51 23.84
C ASP A 337 -8.36 9.51 22.77
N ARG A 338 -7.73 10.68 22.73
CA ARG A 338 -8.06 11.80 21.83
C ARG A 338 -6.80 12.33 21.14
N PRO A 339 -6.91 13.11 20.05
CA PRO A 339 -5.75 13.74 19.43
C PRO A 339 -4.92 14.55 20.43
N ARG A 340 -3.60 14.46 20.33
CA ARG A 340 -2.67 15.23 21.15
C ARG A 340 -2.30 16.51 20.41
N PRO A 341 -2.44 17.70 21.03
CA PRO A 341 -1.89 18.92 20.46
C PRO A 341 -0.39 18.76 20.21
N HIS A 342 0.04 18.93 18.96
CA HIS A 342 1.42 18.76 18.53
C HIS A 342 1.60 19.39 17.15
N VAL A 343 2.48 20.38 17.05
CA VAL A 343 2.82 21.02 15.78
C VAL A 343 3.97 20.26 15.13
N TYR A 344 3.83 19.95 13.85
CA TYR A 344 4.89 19.36 13.03
C TYR A 344 4.75 19.87 11.59
N ASP A 345 5.86 19.93 10.86
CA ASP A 345 5.82 20.26 9.43
C ASP A 345 5.76 19.00 8.57
N LEU A 346 6.58 18.00 8.93
CA LEU A 346 6.75 16.76 8.17
C LEU A 346 6.48 15.54 9.04
N ALA A 347 5.89 14.51 8.44
CA ALA A 347 5.66 13.21 9.02
C ALA A 347 6.18 12.09 8.13
N LEU A 348 6.62 11.00 8.76
CA LEU A 348 6.88 9.73 8.09
C LEU A 348 5.64 8.83 8.21
N CYS A 349 5.14 8.32 7.09
CA CYS A 349 4.11 7.28 7.06
C CYS A 349 4.73 5.98 6.54
N ASN A 350 4.57 4.88 7.27
CA ASN A 350 5.14 3.58 6.89
C ASN A 350 4.06 2.50 6.70
N ASN A 351 4.22 1.69 5.67
CA ASN A 351 3.42 0.48 5.46
C ASN A 351 4.33 -0.69 5.07
N SER A 352 4.02 -1.88 5.60
CA SER A 352 4.70 -3.14 5.29
C SER A 352 3.69 -4.20 4.88
N GLY A 353 3.94 -4.85 3.75
CA GLY A 353 3.06 -5.85 3.15
C GLY A 353 3.66 -7.25 3.21
N PHE A 354 2.78 -8.25 3.05
CA PHE A 354 3.23 -9.62 2.81
C PHE A 354 4.11 -9.70 1.56
N GLY A 355 4.96 -10.72 1.51
CA GLY A 355 6.07 -10.82 0.56
C GLY A 355 7.25 -9.90 0.89
N GLY A 356 7.16 -9.13 1.98
CA GLY A 356 8.21 -8.22 2.43
C GLY A 356 8.27 -6.90 1.67
N ALA A 357 7.22 -6.54 0.91
CA ALA A 357 7.13 -5.25 0.23
C ALA A 357 6.95 -4.14 1.27
N ASN A 358 7.86 -3.18 1.33
CA ASN A 358 7.78 -2.04 2.23
C ASN A 358 7.71 -0.74 1.43
N CYS A 359 6.89 0.19 1.89
CA CYS A 359 6.77 1.52 1.31
C CYS A 359 6.65 2.56 2.42
N ALA A 360 7.43 3.63 2.31
CA ALA A 360 7.37 4.77 3.21
C ALA A 360 7.15 6.06 2.42
N LEU A 361 6.49 7.03 3.04
CA LEU A 361 6.24 8.37 2.51
C LEU A 361 6.71 9.44 3.49
N VAL A 362 7.28 10.51 2.96
CA VAL A 362 7.42 11.79 3.67
C VAL A 362 6.25 12.67 3.23
N VAL A 363 5.38 13.05 4.17
CA VAL A 363 4.21 13.90 3.91
C VAL A 363 4.22 15.10 4.84
N GLY A 364 3.59 16.20 4.46
CA GLY A 364 3.56 17.37 5.32
C GLY A 364 3.22 18.67 4.60
N ARG A 365 3.63 19.79 5.20
CA ARG A 365 3.59 21.09 4.54
C ARG A 365 4.76 21.22 3.57
N THR A 366 4.50 21.82 2.41
CA THR A 366 5.51 22.05 1.37
C THR A 366 6.51 23.10 1.86
N PRO A 367 7.81 22.80 1.96
CA PRO A 367 8.81 23.82 2.23
C PRO A 367 8.79 24.89 1.12
N ALA A 368 9.26 26.10 1.42
CA ALA A 368 9.23 27.22 0.46
C ALA A 368 10.08 26.97 -0.81
N VAL A 369 10.98 25.99 -0.78
CA VAL A 369 11.96 25.70 -1.84
C VAL A 369 11.36 24.74 -2.87
N GLU A 370 11.46 25.10 -4.15
CA GLU A 370 11.12 24.19 -5.25
C GLU A 370 12.22 23.15 -5.42
N LEU A 371 11.83 21.86 -5.43
CA LEU A 371 12.73 20.77 -5.77
C LEU A 371 13.01 20.83 -7.28
N ALA A 372 14.28 20.81 -7.66
CA ALA A 372 14.68 20.78 -9.06
C ALA A 372 14.33 19.43 -9.69
N ALA A 373 13.77 19.45 -10.90
CA ALA A 373 13.52 18.22 -11.64
C ALA A 373 14.85 17.50 -11.93
N ALA A 374 14.92 16.20 -11.63
CA ALA A 374 16.05 15.39 -12.03
C ALA A 374 16.07 15.25 -13.57
N PRO A 375 17.24 15.39 -14.23
CA PRO A 375 17.31 15.18 -15.67
C PRO A 375 16.98 13.72 -16.01
N PRO A 376 16.29 13.45 -17.13
CA PRO A 376 16.01 12.09 -17.55
C PRO A 376 17.32 11.32 -17.75
N ARG A 377 17.41 10.14 -17.14
CA ARG A 377 18.56 9.25 -17.24
C ARG A 377 18.23 8.14 -18.24
N PRO A 378 19.08 7.87 -19.24
CA PRO A 378 18.84 6.75 -20.16
C PRO A 378 18.70 5.44 -19.38
N ILE A 379 17.66 4.67 -19.69
CA ILE A 379 17.42 3.33 -19.17
C ILE A 379 17.86 2.32 -20.22
N TYR A 380 18.69 1.36 -19.83
CA TYR A 380 19.23 0.33 -20.71
C TYR A 380 18.59 -1.02 -20.41
N VAL A 381 18.16 -1.73 -21.45
CA VAL A 381 17.84 -3.15 -21.36
C VAL A 381 19.16 -3.93 -21.39
N ILE A 382 19.52 -4.56 -20.28
CA ILE A 382 20.79 -5.27 -20.13
C ILE A 382 20.66 -6.78 -20.24
N GLY A 383 19.45 -7.31 -20.26
CA GLY A 383 19.17 -8.72 -20.54
C GLY A 383 17.69 -8.98 -20.77
N ALA A 384 17.40 -10.10 -21.44
CA ALA A 384 16.05 -10.52 -21.79
C ALA A 384 15.84 -12.00 -21.48
N GLY A 385 14.60 -12.35 -21.12
CA GLY A 385 14.20 -13.72 -20.86
C GLY A 385 12.77 -13.93 -21.30
N ALA A 386 12.53 -15.03 -22.02
CA ALA A 386 11.22 -15.38 -22.54
C ALA A 386 10.94 -16.86 -22.27
N VAL A 387 9.71 -17.15 -21.89
CA VAL A 387 9.20 -18.51 -21.70
C VAL A 387 7.83 -18.58 -22.34
N GLY A 388 7.63 -19.56 -23.22
CA GLY A 388 6.38 -19.72 -23.94
C GLY A 388 6.30 -21.06 -24.68
N PRO A 389 5.27 -21.26 -25.51
CA PRO A 389 5.05 -22.52 -26.22
C PRO A 389 6.15 -22.88 -27.23
N HIS A 390 6.96 -21.90 -27.63
CA HIS A 390 8.02 -22.08 -28.62
C HIS A 390 9.43 -22.20 -28.01
N GLY A 391 9.57 -22.12 -26.68
CA GLY A 391 10.85 -22.31 -26.00
C GLY A 391 11.08 -21.42 -24.78
N THR A 392 12.34 -21.39 -24.34
CA THR A 392 12.80 -20.73 -23.09
C THR A 392 13.95 -19.76 -23.32
N SER A 393 13.92 -19.06 -24.46
CA SER A 393 14.90 -18.02 -24.77
C SER A 393 14.26 -16.91 -25.63
N ALA A 394 14.88 -15.73 -25.64
CA ALA A 394 14.44 -14.62 -26.47
C ALA A 394 14.59 -14.95 -27.97
N GLU A 395 15.63 -15.74 -28.34
CA GLU A 395 15.86 -16.21 -29.71
C GLU A 395 14.79 -17.20 -30.15
N ALA A 396 14.34 -18.09 -29.26
CA ALA A 396 13.25 -19.01 -29.56
C ALA A 396 11.92 -18.26 -29.80
N LEU A 397 11.67 -17.22 -29.00
CA LEU A 397 10.53 -16.32 -29.24
C LEU A 397 10.66 -15.59 -30.59
N LEU A 398 11.84 -15.06 -30.90
CA LEU A 398 12.09 -14.37 -32.17
C LEU A 398 11.90 -15.32 -33.37
N ALA A 399 12.48 -16.52 -33.31
CA ALA A 399 12.35 -17.53 -34.35
C ALA A 399 10.87 -17.90 -34.59
N ALA A 400 10.06 -17.98 -33.53
CA ALA A 400 8.63 -18.25 -33.64
C ALA A 400 7.80 -17.11 -34.24
N LEU A 401 8.31 -15.87 -34.22
CA LEU A 401 7.66 -14.73 -34.87
C LEU A 401 8.03 -14.63 -36.35
N THR A 402 9.19 -15.15 -36.73
CA THR A 402 9.71 -15.08 -38.11
C THR A 402 9.48 -16.34 -38.92
N GLU A 403 9.34 -17.48 -38.25
CA GLU A 403 9.16 -18.80 -38.84
C GLU A 403 7.94 -19.48 -38.21
N THR A 404 7.50 -20.62 -38.76
CA THR A 404 6.54 -21.52 -38.10
C THR A 404 7.31 -22.69 -37.48
N PRO A 405 8.04 -22.49 -36.36
CA PRO A 405 8.79 -23.57 -35.76
C PRO A 405 7.81 -24.62 -35.20
N PRO A 406 8.19 -25.91 -35.21
CA PRO A 406 7.41 -26.95 -34.58
C PRO A 406 7.20 -26.63 -33.09
N ALA A 407 6.05 -27.02 -32.55
CA ALA A 407 5.80 -26.94 -31.11
C ALA A 407 6.90 -27.70 -30.36
N SER A 408 7.49 -27.07 -29.35
CA SER A 408 8.48 -27.71 -28.48
C SER A 408 7.78 -28.45 -27.33
N ASP A 409 8.46 -29.43 -26.74
CA ASP A 409 8.01 -30.04 -25.49
C ASP A 409 7.87 -28.96 -24.41
N ALA A 410 6.90 -29.16 -23.49
CA ALA A 410 6.66 -28.23 -22.40
C ALA A 410 7.98 -27.96 -21.63
N PRO A 411 8.37 -26.69 -21.45
CA PRO A 411 9.66 -26.38 -20.87
C PRO A 411 9.76 -26.86 -19.42
N ARG A 412 10.90 -27.47 -19.08
CA ARG A 412 11.21 -27.91 -17.71
C ARG A 412 11.60 -26.69 -16.86
N LEU A 413 10.62 -25.90 -16.44
CA LEU A 413 10.82 -24.65 -15.69
C LEU A 413 11.68 -24.82 -14.43
N ASP A 414 11.55 -25.96 -13.75
CA ASP A 414 12.33 -26.25 -12.53
C ASP A 414 13.83 -26.37 -12.81
N ALA A 415 14.24 -26.68 -14.05
CA ALA A 415 15.64 -26.70 -14.45
C ALA A 415 16.22 -25.30 -14.70
N ILE A 416 15.37 -24.31 -14.99
CA ILE A 416 15.77 -22.92 -15.27
C ILE A 416 16.05 -22.16 -13.97
N ALA A 417 15.27 -22.44 -12.93
CA ALA A 417 15.39 -21.81 -11.62
C ALA A 417 15.54 -22.84 -10.49
N PRO A 418 16.59 -23.69 -10.50
CA PRO A 418 16.71 -24.84 -9.59
C PRO A 418 16.90 -24.43 -8.12
N ALA A 419 17.27 -23.18 -7.85
CA ALA A 419 17.43 -22.64 -6.51
C ALA A 419 16.11 -22.15 -5.88
N ILE A 420 15.01 -22.14 -6.64
CA ILE A 420 13.71 -21.62 -6.19
C ILE A 420 12.75 -22.79 -6.00
N HIS A 421 12.16 -22.89 -4.82
CA HIS A 421 11.18 -23.92 -4.53
C HIS A 421 9.82 -23.53 -5.14
N LEU A 422 9.48 -24.13 -6.29
CA LEU A 422 8.23 -23.84 -7.01
C LEU A 422 7.11 -24.85 -6.71
N ARG A 423 7.25 -25.68 -5.67
CA ARG A 423 6.23 -26.67 -5.31
C ARG A 423 4.97 -25.95 -4.82
N GLY A 424 3.85 -26.19 -5.49
CA GLY A 424 2.57 -25.52 -5.18
C GLY A 424 2.42 -24.13 -5.81
N ALA A 425 3.42 -23.65 -6.58
CA ALA A 425 3.31 -22.40 -7.30
C ALA A 425 2.45 -22.56 -8.56
N ASP A 426 1.56 -21.60 -8.77
CA ASP A 426 0.75 -21.47 -9.98
C ASP A 426 1.62 -21.43 -11.25
N PRO A 427 1.17 -22.00 -12.39
CA PRO A 427 1.90 -21.93 -13.66
C PRO A 427 2.35 -20.50 -14.02
N SER A 428 1.45 -19.53 -13.84
CA SER A 428 1.70 -18.15 -13.44
C SER A 428 3.10 -17.73 -13.04
N MET A 429 3.33 -18.00 -11.76
CA MET A 429 4.53 -17.67 -11.01
C MET A 429 5.72 -18.43 -11.55
N ARG A 430 5.54 -19.69 -11.99
CA ARG A 430 6.61 -20.50 -12.56
C ARG A 430 7.15 -19.88 -13.85
N TYR A 431 6.28 -19.39 -14.73
CA TYR A 431 6.69 -18.69 -15.95
C TYR A 431 7.43 -17.40 -15.64
N LEU A 432 6.92 -16.58 -14.70
CA LEU A 432 7.55 -15.33 -14.30
C LEU A 432 8.94 -15.56 -13.70
N VAL A 433 9.08 -16.52 -12.78
CA VAL A 433 10.35 -16.86 -12.15
C VAL A 433 11.36 -17.34 -13.20
N ALA A 434 10.93 -18.21 -14.13
CA ALA A 434 11.79 -18.71 -15.19
C ALA A 434 12.23 -17.58 -16.14
N ALA A 435 11.30 -16.72 -16.60
CA ALA A 435 11.62 -15.60 -17.48
C ALA A 435 12.56 -14.59 -16.81
N ALA A 436 12.33 -14.25 -15.54
CA ALA A 436 13.23 -13.37 -14.77
C ALA A 436 14.62 -13.98 -14.58
N SER A 437 14.69 -15.30 -14.33
CA SER A 437 15.97 -16.02 -14.18
C SER A 437 16.78 -16.01 -15.48
N LEU A 438 16.12 -16.19 -16.63
CA LEU A 438 16.74 -16.10 -17.95
C LEU A 438 17.24 -14.68 -18.23
N ALA A 439 16.44 -13.64 -17.94
CA ALA A 439 16.85 -12.26 -18.12
C ALA A 439 18.08 -11.88 -17.28
N LEU A 440 18.16 -12.36 -16.04
CA LEU A 440 19.34 -12.17 -15.18
C LEU A 440 20.56 -12.93 -15.70
N ALA A 441 20.37 -14.13 -16.23
CA ALA A 441 21.45 -14.93 -16.83
C ALA A 441 22.01 -14.27 -18.10
N ASP A 442 21.15 -13.77 -18.98
CA ASP A 442 21.51 -13.03 -20.19
C ASP A 442 22.26 -11.73 -19.83
N ALA A 443 21.75 -10.99 -18.83
CA ALA A 443 22.43 -9.81 -18.29
C ALA A 443 23.74 -10.10 -17.56
N ARG A 444 24.08 -11.39 -17.34
CA ARG A 444 25.21 -11.84 -16.51
C ARG A 444 25.19 -11.23 -15.11
N LEU A 445 24.00 -10.96 -14.58
CA LEU A 445 23.80 -10.26 -13.32
C LEU A 445 23.45 -11.25 -12.21
N ARG A 446 24.23 -11.21 -11.11
CA ARG A 446 23.95 -11.98 -9.90
C ARG A 446 23.45 -11.06 -8.79
N VAL A 447 22.19 -11.25 -8.39
CA VAL A 447 21.55 -10.48 -7.31
C VAL A 447 22.02 -11.01 -5.95
N ARG A 448 23.19 -10.57 -5.46
CA ARG A 448 23.80 -10.98 -4.19
C ARG A 448 24.39 -9.79 -3.41
N GLY A 449 24.53 -9.94 -2.10
CA GLY A 449 25.11 -8.90 -1.23
C GLY A 449 24.37 -7.55 -1.38
N PRO A 450 25.09 -6.41 -1.49
CA PRO A 450 24.48 -5.09 -1.67
C PRO A 450 23.58 -4.95 -2.90
N ALA A 451 23.81 -5.76 -3.95
CA ALA A 451 22.97 -5.71 -5.15
C ALA A 451 21.53 -6.19 -4.88
N ARG A 452 21.31 -7.05 -3.86
CA ARG A 452 19.97 -7.50 -3.44
C ARG A 452 19.12 -6.34 -2.96
N GLU A 453 19.73 -5.35 -2.31
CA GLU A 453 19.02 -4.21 -1.74
C GLU A 453 18.71 -3.11 -2.76
N ARG A 454 19.31 -3.22 -3.96
CA ARG A 454 19.23 -2.24 -5.05
C ARG A 454 18.58 -2.77 -6.31
N THR A 455 18.07 -4.00 -6.27
CA THR A 455 17.37 -4.64 -7.39
C THR A 455 15.92 -4.85 -6.99
N GLY A 456 14.99 -4.33 -7.79
CA GLY A 456 13.55 -4.53 -7.61
C GLY A 456 12.94 -5.34 -8.76
N LEU A 457 11.67 -5.69 -8.61
CA LEU A 457 10.89 -6.41 -9.61
C LEU A 457 9.55 -5.70 -9.82
N ILE A 458 9.17 -5.48 -11.08
CA ILE A 458 7.85 -5.01 -11.49
C ILE A 458 7.22 -6.10 -12.34
N VAL A 459 6.02 -6.54 -11.99
CA VAL A 459 5.32 -7.65 -12.64
C VAL A 459 3.91 -7.22 -13.03
N GLY A 460 3.49 -7.62 -14.24
CA GLY A 460 2.08 -7.59 -14.65
C GLY A 460 1.49 -9.00 -14.63
N MET A 461 0.31 -9.15 -14.04
CA MET A 461 -0.46 -10.40 -13.98
C MET A 461 -1.95 -10.07 -13.96
N ASN A 462 -2.79 -10.92 -14.53
CA ASN A 462 -4.24 -10.67 -14.67
C ASN A 462 -5.14 -11.74 -14.02
N HIS A 463 -4.59 -12.69 -13.26
CA HIS A 463 -5.39 -13.67 -12.54
C HIS A 463 -4.75 -14.01 -11.19
N VAL A 464 -5.59 -14.39 -10.24
CA VAL A 464 -5.21 -15.10 -9.01
C VAL A 464 -5.19 -16.58 -9.34
N SER A 465 -4.33 -17.37 -8.68
CA SER A 465 -4.27 -18.81 -8.90
C SER A 465 -5.57 -19.51 -8.43
N PRO A 466 -6.27 -20.25 -9.32
CA PRO A 466 -7.48 -21.00 -8.95
C PRO A 466 -7.27 -21.96 -7.79
N ASP A 467 -6.11 -22.62 -7.74
CA ASP A 467 -5.79 -23.58 -6.68
C ASP A 467 -5.68 -22.91 -5.30
N SER A 468 -5.18 -21.68 -5.25
CA SER A 468 -5.06 -20.91 -3.99
C SER A 468 -6.43 -20.47 -3.49
N HIS A 469 -7.30 -20.03 -4.41
CA HIS A 469 -8.68 -19.70 -4.11
C HIS A 469 -9.44 -20.93 -3.60
N ASP A 470 -9.41 -22.05 -4.33
CA ASP A 470 -10.11 -23.28 -3.96
C ASP A 470 -9.65 -23.84 -2.61
N ALA A 471 -8.34 -23.76 -2.31
CA ALA A 471 -7.81 -24.18 -1.01
C ALA A 471 -8.32 -23.34 0.14
N LEU A 472 -8.40 -22.02 -0.05
CA LEU A 472 -8.97 -21.12 0.95
C LEU A 472 -10.50 -21.28 1.06
N GLN A 473 -11.21 -21.47 -0.05
CA GLN A 473 -12.65 -21.70 -0.04
C GLN A 473 -13.02 -22.97 0.76
N ARG A 474 -12.26 -24.06 0.58
CA ARG A 474 -12.40 -25.28 1.40
C ARG A 474 -12.11 -25.09 2.89
N THR A 475 -11.42 -24.01 3.28
CA THR A 475 -11.17 -23.66 4.69
C THR A 475 -12.33 -22.84 5.26
N ILE A 476 -13.06 -22.14 4.40
CA ILE A 476 -14.26 -21.37 4.76
C ILE A 476 -15.48 -22.29 4.88
N ASP A 477 -15.63 -23.23 3.94
CA ASP A 477 -16.68 -24.25 3.91
C ASP A 477 -16.51 -25.29 5.04
#